data_AF-A0A7X3NXD1-F1
#
_entry.id   AF-A0A7X3NXD1-F1
#
_cell.length_a   1.000
_cell.length_b   1.000
_cell.length_c   1.000
_cell.angle_alpha   90.00
_cell.angle_beta   90.00
_cell.angle_gamma   90.00
#
_symmetry.space_group_name_H-M   'P 1'
#
loop_
_entity.id
_entity.type
_entity.pdbx_description
1 polymer ?
#
loop_
_entity_poly.entity_id
_entity_poly.type
_entity_poly.pdbx_seq_one_letter_code
_entity_poly.pdbx_strand_id
1 'polypeptide(L)'
;MRFLLITSLLLLSLHASFAQEAENGSYTEQQSPEVVEEEELVSPIGAMIRSAILPGWGQFYSRGYIRGSLTVLGISGSVVGALLAQQSFMNRYNAYAEYASLYPNDDQGVFAKYEFANQRYKLRTFFMYTGIGIWVYSLIDSYVGANFYNATTLIQSIEQDAQDIEKLGIEVGATPSRLYLGIVKTF
;
A
#
# COMPACT_ATOMS: atom_id res chain seq x y z
N MET A 1 18.72 4.71 19.34
CA MET A 1 17.44 4.20 19.88
C MET A 1 16.39 5.30 20.08
N ARG A 2 16.75 6.48 20.62
CA ARG A 2 15.80 7.61 20.76
C ARG A 2 15.14 8.08 19.46
N PHE A 3 15.89 8.18 18.36
CA PHE A 3 15.34 8.59 17.05
C PHE A 3 14.32 7.60 16.47
N LEU A 4 14.53 6.29 16.64
CA LEU A 4 13.59 5.26 16.15
C LEU A 4 12.27 5.24 16.93
N LEU A 5 12.33 5.52 18.24
CA LEU A 5 11.13 5.69 19.07
C LEU A 5 10.35 6.94 18.64
N ILE A 6 11.03 8.04 18.34
CA ILE A 6 10.39 9.29 17.90
C ILE A 6 9.73 9.11 16.53
N THR A 7 10.38 8.44 15.57
CA THR A 7 9.78 8.18 14.25
C THR A 7 8.63 7.19 14.32
N SER A 8 8.72 6.16 15.17
CA SER A 8 7.62 5.21 15.38
C SER A 8 6.43 5.87 16.09
N LEU A 9 6.67 6.80 17.02
CA LEU A 9 5.63 7.53 17.74
C LEU A 9 4.93 8.55 16.82
N LEU A 10 5.67 9.22 15.92
CA LEU A 10 5.14 10.13 14.91
C LEU A 10 4.25 9.41 13.87
N LEU A 11 4.63 8.19 13.47
CA LEU A 11 3.82 7.37 12.57
C LEU A 11 2.54 6.86 13.24
N LEU A 12 2.57 6.61 14.55
CA LEU A 12 1.37 6.20 15.32
C LEU A 12 0.39 7.37 15.51
N SER A 13 0.88 8.59 15.74
CA SER A 13 0.01 9.77 15.91
C SER A 13 -0.75 10.19 14.66
N LEU A 14 -0.23 9.88 13.46
CA LEU A 14 -0.93 10.16 12.20
C LEU A 14 -2.20 9.30 12.02
N HIS A 15 -2.23 8.11 12.62
CA HIS A 15 -3.40 7.22 12.56
C HIS A 15 -4.50 7.63 13.54
N ALA A 16 -4.13 8.20 14.70
CA ALA A 16 -5.09 8.62 15.72
C ALA A 16 -5.94 9.82 15.26
N SER A 17 -5.37 10.79 14.54
CA SER A 17 -6.13 11.92 13.99
C SER A 17 -7.14 11.52 12.92
N PHE A 18 -6.85 10.49 12.11
CA PHE A 18 -7.80 10.01 11.09
C PHE A 18 -8.96 9.21 11.67
N ALA A 19 -8.75 8.50 12.79
CA ALA A 19 -9.83 7.79 13.48
C ALA A 19 -10.79 8.75 14.20
N GLN A 20 -10.29 9.87 14.71
CA GLN A 20 -11.08 10.85 15.46
C GLN A 20 -11.94 11.76 14.57
N GLU A 21 -11.57 11.96 13.30
CA GLU A 21 -12.38 12.68 12.30
C GLU A 21 -13.63 11.87 11.88
N ALA A 22 -13.54 10.53 11.90
CA ALA A 22 -14.64 9.64 11.49
C ALA A 22 -15.76 9.51 12.55
N GLU A 23 -15.49 9.85 13.82
CA GLU A 23 -16.47 9.70 14.91
C GLU A 23 -17.23 11.00 15.23
N ASN A 24 -16.73 12.17 14.79
CA ASN A 24 -17.27 13.48 15.18
C ASN A 24 -18.11 14.18 14.09
N GLY A 25 -18.29 13.55 12.92
CA GLY A 25 -19.07 14.06 11.80
C GLY A 25 -20.53 13.62 11.86
N SER A 26 -21.34 14.22 12.73
CA SER A 26 -22.79 14.02 12.74
C SER A 26 -23.55 15.35 12.74
N TYR A 27 -24.14 15.61 11.57
CA TYR A 27 -25.23 16.55 11.23
C TYR A 27 -24.94 18.07 11.24
N THR A 28 -24.74 18.62 10.04
CA THR A 28 -25.39 19.87 9.64
C THR A 28 -25.80 19.75 8.18
N GLU A 29 -27.11 19.66 7.94
CA GLU A 29 -27.72 19.83 6.62
C GLU A 29 -27.44 21.26 6.12
N GLN A 30 -26.61 21.38 5.08
CA GLN A 30 -26.68 22.49 4.15
C GLN A 30 -26.70 21.91 2.75
N GLN A 31 -27.87 22.02 2.10
CA GLN A 31 -28.06 21.80 0.67
C GLN A 31 -27.12 22.74 -0.10
N SER A 32 -25.97 22.21 -0.47
CA SER A 32 -25.13 22.67 -1.57
C SER A 32 -25.61 21.93 -2.83
N PRO A 33 -25.62 22.54 -4.03
CA PRO A 33 -26.17 21.88 -5.21
C PRO A 33 -25.44 20.55 -5.40
N GLU A 34 -26.24 19.50 -5.59
CA GLU A 34 -25.83 18.14 -5.89
C GLU A 34 -25.00 18.15 -7.17
N VAL A 35 -23.71 18.45 -7.02
CA VAL A 35 -22.69 17.98 -7.95
C VAL A 35 -22.65 16.49 -7.67
N VAL A 36 -23.42 15.72 -8.44
CA VAL A 36 -23.17 14.29 -8.60
C VAL A 36 -21.72 14.22 -9.07
N GLU A 37 -20.79 13.99 -8.14
CA GLU A 37 -19.44 13.60 -8.51
C GLU A 37 -19.62 12.27 -9.23
N GLU A 38 -19.71 12.30 -10.56
CA GLU A 38 -19.52 11.11 -11.37
C GLU A 38 -18.20 10.50 -10.92
N GLU A 39 -18.25 9.40 -10.18
CA GLU A 39 -17.05 8.76 -9.68
C GLU A 39 -16.23 8.31 -10.89
N GLU A 40 -15.18 9.08 -11.20
CA GLU A 40 -14.39 8.86 -12.41
C GLU A 40 -13.62 7.54 -12.30
N LEU A 41 -13.69 6.74 -13.37
CA LEU A 41 -12.90 5.51 -13.49
C LEU A 41 -11.41 5.85 -13.53
N VAL A 42 -10.61 5.01 -12.89
CA VAL A 42 -9.15 5.18 -12.84
C VAL A 42 -8.46 4.31 -13.88
N SER A 43 -7.32 4.78 -14.42
CA SER A 43 -6.54 3.97 -15.37
C SER A 43 -5.73 2.87 -14.65
N PRO A 44 -5.94 1.56 -14.92
CA PRO A 44 -5.18 0.50 -14.24
C PRO A 44 -3.70 0.49 -14.59
N ILE A 45 -3.35 0.74 -15.85
CA ILE A 45 -1.96 0.92 -16.26
C ILE A 45 -1.38 2.20 -15.64
N GLY A 46 -2.17 3.26 -15.56
CA GLY A 46 -1.79 4.49 -14.87
C GLY A 46 -1.50 4.27 -13.38
N ALA A 47 -2.26 3.41 -12.70
CA ALA A 47 -2.01 3.03 -11.31
C ALA A 47 -0.69 2.27 -11.19
N MET A 48 -0.47 1.27 -12.05
CA MET A 48 0.77 0.49 -12.08
C MET A 48 2.02 1.36 -12.29
N ILE A 49 1.98 2.28 -13.26
CA ILE A 49 3.10 3.19 -13.56
C ILE A 49 3.42 4.08 -12.35
N ARG A 50 2.39 4.59 -11.65
CA ARG A 50 2.60 5.38 -10.42
C ARG A 50 3.29 4.56 -9.34
N SER A 51 2.88 3.29 -9.15
CA SER A 51 3.55 2.38 -8.21
C SER A 51 4.99 2.04 -8.62
N ALA A 52 5.29 2.01 -9.91
CA ALA A 52 6.65 1.82 -10.41
C ALA A 52 7.56 3.01 -10.05
N ILE A 53 7.03 4.24 -10.12
CA ILE A 53 7.76 5.46 -9.74
C ILE A 53 7.91 5.55 -8.21
N LEU A 54 6.80 5.40 -7.48
CA LEU A 54 6.79 5.37 -6.02
C LEU A 54 5.91 4.22 -5.53
N PRO A 55 6.48 3.20 -4.86
CA PRO A 55 5.71 2.07 -4.36
C PRO A 55 4.59 2.54 -3.44
N GLY A 56 3.38 2.08 -3.72
CA GLY A 56 2.18 2.48 -2.99
C GLY A 56 1.31 3.52 -3.70
N TRP A 57 1.89 4.36 -4.56
CA TRP A 57 1.15 5.48 -5.17
C TRP A 57 -0.03 5.02 -6.02
N GLY A 58 0.12 3.94 -6.81
CA GLY A 58 -0.99 3.41 -7.60
C GLY A 58 -2.17 2.96 -6.76
N GLN A 59 -1.93 2.42 -5.57
CA GLN A 59 -3.01 2.02 -4.63
C GLN A 59 -3.70 3.25 -4.05
N PHE A 60 -2.97 4.32 -3.73
CA PHE A 60 -3.57 5.60 -3.31
C PHE A 60 -4.42 6.22 -4.44
N TYR A 61 -3.94 6.15 -5.68
CA TYR A 61 -4.65 6.64 -6.86
C TYR A 61 -5.98 5.88 -7.09
N SER A 62 -6.03 4.57 -6.84
CA SER A 62 -7.26 3.77 -6.92
C SER A 62 -8.05 3.70 -5.60
N ARG A 63 -7.93 4.71 -4.72
CA ARG A 63 -8.58 4.80 -3.40
C ARG A 63 -8.35 3.63 -2.42
N GLY A 64 -7.35 2.80 -2.68
CA GLY A 64 -6.93 1.66 -1.85
C GLY A 64 -5.96 2.04 -0.73
N TYR A 65 -6.33 3.01 0.12
CA TYR A 65 -5.44 3.65 1.10
C TYR A 65 -4.73 2.68 2.06
N ILE A 66 -5.43 1.62 2.50
CA ILE A 66 -4.85 0.61 3.41
C ILE A 66 -3.74 -0.18 2.70
N ARG A 67 -3.98 -0.62 1.45
CA ARG A 67 -2.97 -1.34 0.64
C ARG A 67 -1.77 -0.45 0.33
N GLY A 68 -2.04 0.81 -0.01
CA GLY A 68 -1.05 1.88 -0.16
C GLY A 68 -0.14 2.01 1.06
N SER A 69 -0.76 2.17 2.22
CA SER A 69 -0.06 2.36 3.50
C SER A 69 0.78 1.15 3.87
N LEU A 70 0.25 -0.07 3.71
CA LEU A 70 0.99 -1.30 3.97
C LEU A 70 2.20 -1.46 3.05
N THR A 71 2.06 -1.10 1.78
CA THR A 71 3.17 -1.12 0.82
C THR A 71 4.27 -0.15 1.23
N VAL A 72 3.90 1.09 1.56
CA VAL A 72 4.86 2.13 1.98
C VAL A 72 5.57 1.70 3.28
N LEU A 73 4.83 1.17 4.25
CA LEU A 73 5.40 0.64 5.49
C LEU A 73 6.36 -0.53 5.24
N GLY A 74 5.98 -1.46 4.36
CA GLY A 74 6.81 -2.60 3.98
C GLY A 74 8.13 -2.17 3.33
N ILE A 75 8.07 -1.29 2.34
CA ILE A 75 9.26 -0.72 1.68
C ILE A 75 10.12 0.06 2.66
N SER A 76 9.51 0.93 3.47
CA SER A 76 10.22 1.74 4.47
C SER A 76 10.93 0.85 5.48
N GLY A 77 10.25 -0.21 5.96
CA GLY A 77 10.82 -1.22 6.85
C GLY A 77 12.00 -1.94 6.22
N SER A 78 11.89 -2.36 4.95
CA SER A 78 12.99 -2.96 4.20
C SER A 78 14.18 -2.02 4.02
N VAL A 79 13.95 -0.75 3.68
CA VAL A 79 15.04 0.24 3.52
C VAL A 79 15.74 0.49 4.85
N VAL A 80 14.99 0.74 5.93
CA VAL A 80 15.55 0.95 7.27
C VAL A 80 16.31 -0.30 7.72
N GLY A 81 15.74 -1.49 7.54
CA GLY A 81 16.39 -2.77 7.85
C GLY A 81 17.70 -2.95 7.10
N ALA A 82 17.73 -2.67 5.80
CA ALA A 82 18.93 -2.75 4.97
C ALA A 82 20.01 -1.76 5.43
N LEU A 83 19.65 -0.52 5.78
CA LEU A 83 20.58 0.49 6.28
C LEU A 83 21.19 0.11 7.63
N LEU A 84 20.37 -0.37 8.57
CA LEU A 84 20.85 -0.84 9.88
C LEU A 84 21.75 -2.08 9.75
N ALA A 85 21.38 -3.02 8.88
CA ALA A 85 22.19 -4.19 8.59
C ALA A 85 23.50 -3.83 7.88
N GLN A 86 23.49 -2.84 6.97
CA GLN A 86 24.69 -2.32 6.32
C GLN A 86 25.65 -1.68 7.33
N GLN A 87 25.14 -0.84 8.24
CA GLN A 87 25.97 -0.24 9.29
C GLN A 87 26.58 -1.32 10.19
N SER A 88 25.77 -2.32 10.57
CA SER A 88 26.26 -3.47 11.35
C SER A 88 27.28 -4.30 10.57
N PHE A 89 27.13 -4.45 9.26
CA PHE A 89 28.07 -5.16 8.40
C PHE A 89 29.41 -4.43 8.36
N MET A 90 29.42 -3.13 8.09
CA MET A 90 30.66 -2.34 8.00
C MET A 90 31.46 -2.39 9.32
N ASN A 91 30.79 -2.28 10.47
CA ASN A 91 31.48 -2.39 11.77
C ASN A 91 32.14 -3.76 11.96
N ARG A 92 31.45 -4.85 11.59
CA ARG A 92 31.99 -6.21 11.73
C ARG A 92 33.06 -6.51 10.69
N TYR A 93 32.89 -5.99 9.48
CA TYR A 93 33.84 -6.16 8.39
C TYR A 93 35.15 -5.43 8.68
N ASN A 94 35.10 -4.20 9.22
CA ASN A 94 36.29 -3.48 9.64
C ASN A 94 37.05 -4.22 10.73
N ALA A 95 36.35 -4.77 11.73
CA ALA A 95 36.96 -5.58 12.78
C ALA A 95 37.57 -6.89 12.25
N TYR A 96 36.94 -7.51 11.25
CA TYR A 96 37.51 -8.64 10.53
C TYR A 96 38.78 -8.25 9.77
N ALA A 97 38.75 -7.16 9.01
CA ALA A 97 39.87 -6.71 8.20
C ALA A 97 41.08 -6.34 9.06
N GLU A 98 40.84 -5.66 10.18
CA GLU A 98 41.88 -5.35 11.17
C GLU A 98 42.48 -6.64 11.76
N TYR A 99 41.63 -7.58 12.22
CA TYR A 99 42.10 -8.85 12.79
C TYR A 99 42.93 -9.67 11.80
N ALA A 100 42.47 -9.78 10.56
CA ALA A 100 43.16 -10.50 9.49
C ALA A 100 44.53 -9.89 9.17
N SER A 101 44.68 -8.57 9.30
CA SER A 101 45.96 -7.89 9.10
C SER A 101 46.94 -8.11 10.25
N LEU A 102 46.46 -8.17 11.50
CA LEU A 102 47.29 -8.33 12.70
C LEU A 102 47.69 -9.80 12.95
N TYR A 103 46.81 -10.74 12.59
CA TYR A 103 46.98 -12.17 12.87
C TYR A 103 46.82 -13.00 11.59
N PRO A 104 47.69 -12.83 10.58
CA PRO A 104 47.52 -13.45 9.27
C PRO A 104 47.64 -14.98 9.26
N ASN A 105 48.21 -15.58 10.31
CA ASN A 105 48.37 -17.04 10.45
C ASN A 105 47.30 -17.68 11.36
N ASP A 106 46.35 -16.90 11.90
CA ASP A 106 45.24 -17.41 12.71
C ASP A 106 44.00 -17.62 11.84
N ASP A 107 44.05 -18.64 10.99
CA ASP A 107 42.98 -18.95 10.04
C ASP A 107 41.61 -19.12 10.73
N GLN A 108 41.59 -19.75 11.91
CA GLN A 108 40.36 -20.01 12.65
C GLN A 108 39.76 -18.70 13.19
N GLY A 109 40.56 -17.82 13.78
CA GLY A 109 40.10 -16.51 14.26
C GLY A 109 39.63 -15.61 13.11
N VAL A 110 40.38 -15.56 12.01
CA VAL A 110 40.03 -14.80 10.80
C VAL A 110 38.71 -15.29 10.23
N PHE A 111 38.54 -16.60 10.07
CA PHE A 111 37.31 -17.20 9.57
C PHE A 111 36.10 -16.88 10.47
N ALA A 112 36.25 -17.00 11.79
CA ALA A 112 35.17 -16.69 12.73
C ALA A 112 34.72 -15.21 12.63
N LYS A 113 35.68 -14.28 12.53
CA LYS A 113 35.36 -12.83 12.36
C LYS A 113 34.68 -12.56 11.03
N TYR A 114 35.17 -13.18 9.95
CA TYR A 114 34.55 -13.10 8.63
C TYR A 114 33.11 -13.60 8.67
N GLU A 115 32.84 -14.73 9.33
CA GLU A 115 31.50 -15.31 9.40
C GLU A 115 30.50 -14.38 10.09
N PHE A 116 30.91 -13.72 11.18
CA PHE A 116 30.08 -12.69 11.82
C PHE A 116 29.77 -11.50 10.89
N ALA A 117 30.74 -11.05 10.09
CA ALA A 117 30.50 -10.01 9.10
C ALA A 117 29.53 -10.52 8.00
N ASN A 118 29.78 -11.73 7.49
CA ASN A 118 28.97 -12.36 6.44
C ASN A 118 27.51 -12.56 6.87
N GLN A 119 27.23 -12.87 8.14
CA GLN A 119 25.85 -12.93 8.65
C GLN A 119 25.12 -11.59 8.51
N ARG A 120 25.80 -10.47 8.79
CA ARG A 120 25.22 -9.12 8.65
C ARG A 120 25.05 -8.72 7.19
N TYR A 121 25.98 -9.15 6.34
CA TYR A 121 25.84 -9.03 4.88
C TYR A 121 24.59 -9.76 4.38
N LYS A 122 24.38 -11.03 4.77
CA LYS A 122 23.19 -11.80 4.40
C LYS A 122 21.91 -11.13 4.88
N LEU A 123 21.89 -10.58 6.09
CA LEU A 123 20.73 -9.86 6.63
C LEU A 123 20.42 -8.57 5.85
N ARG A 124 21.44 -7.79 5.49
CA ARG A 124 21.27 -6.63 4.60
C ARG A 124 20.68 -7.06 3.26
N THR A 125 21.25 -8.11 2.66
CA THR A 125 20.81 -8.65 1.38
C THR A 125 19.37 -9.15 1.42
N PHE A 126 18.96 -9.80 2.52
CA PHE A 126 17.57 -10.16 2.78
C PHE A 126 16.65 -8.94 2.69
N PHE A 127 16.93 -7.87 3.45
CA PHE A 127 16.09 -6.67 3.44
C PHE A 127 16.02 -5.99 2.07
N MET A 128 17.14 -5.94 1.32
CA MET A 128 17.15 -5.40 -0.04
C MET A 128 16.23 -6.20 -0.97
N TYR A 129 16.35 -7.54 -0.98
CA TYR A 129 15.53 -8.38 -1.85
C TYR A 129 14.06 -8.40 -1.42
N THR A 130 13.78 -8.34 -0.11
CA THR A 130 12.41 -8.15 0.38
C THR A 130 11.84 -6.83 -0.11
N GLY A 131 12.60 -5.74 -0.05
CA GLY A 131 12.17 -4.43 -0.57
C GLY A 131 11.88 -4.47 -2.07
N ILE A 132 12.74 -5.10 -2.86
CA ILE A 132 12.51 -5.31 -4.30
C ILE A 132 11.24 -6.15 -4.53
N GLY A 133 11.05 -7.22 -3.75
CA GLY A 133 9.87 -8.07 -3.84
C GLY A 133 8.57 -7.31 -3.53
N ILE A 134 8.55 -6.51 -2.47
CA ILE A 134 7.41 -5.65 -2.13
C ILE A 134 7.16 -4.60 -3.22
N TRP A 135 8.22 -4.04 -3.81
CA TRP A 135 8.10 -3.07 -4.89
C TRP A 135 7.41 -3.71 -6.09
N VAL A 136 7.91 -4.85 -6.60
CA VAL A 136 7.28 -5.60 -7.70
C VAL A 136 5.84 -5.99 -7.38
N TYR A 137 5.58 -6.47 -6.15
CA TYR A 137 4.22 -6.79 -5.71
C TYR A 137 3.28 -5.57 -5.79
N SER A 138 3.75 -4.38 -5.42
CA SER A 138 2.94 -3.16 -5.46
C SER A 138 2.51 -2.75 -6.88
N LEU A 139 3.32 -3.04 -7.90
CA LEU A 139 2.95 -2.80 -9.29
C LEU A 139 1.73 -3.66 -9.66
N ILE A 140 1.78 -4.94 -9.32
CA ILE A 140 0.71 -5.90 -9.58
C ILE A 140 -0.55 -5.52 -8.78
N ASP A 141 -0.42 -5.30 -7.47
CA ASP A 141 -1.56 -4.98 -6.61
C ASP A 141 -2.23 -3.66 -7.00
N SER A 142 -1.47 -2.64 -7.45
CA SER A 142 -2.08 -1.40 -7.94
C SER A 142 -2.84 -1.55 -9.25
N TYR A 143 -2.35 -2.38 -10.19
CA TYR A 143 -3.09 -2.72 -11.40
C TYR A 143 -4.40 -3.43 -11.06
N VAL A 144 -4.33 -4.45 -10.18
CA VAL A 144 -5.49 -5.23 -9.76
C VAL A 144 -6.48 -4.38 -8.97
N GLY A 145 -5.98 -3.56 -8.04
CA GLY A 145 -6.79 -2.64 -7.22
C GLY A 145 -7.56 -1.63 -8.06
N ALA A 146 -6.92 -1.06 -9.08
CA ALA A 146 -7.60 -0.16 -10.03
C ALA A 146 -8.70 -0.84 -10.83
N ASN A 147 -8.50 -2.09 -11.27
CA ASN A 147 -9.56 -2.85 -11.94
C ASN A 147 -10.73 -3.13 -11.00
N PHE A 148 -10.46 -3.48 -9.74
CA PHE A 148 -11.52 -3.69 -8.75
C PHE A 148 -12.29 -2.40 -8.45
N TYR A 149 -11.59 -1.28 -8.28
CA TYR A 149 -12.23 0.03 -8.08
C TYR A 149 -13.18 0.36 -9.25
N ASN A 150 -12.71 0.23 -10.48
CA ASN A 150 -13.55 0.49 -11.66
C ASN A 150 -14.78 -0.43 -11.72
N ALA A 151 -14.60 -1.71 -11.39
CA ALA A 151 -15.71 -2.66 -11.38
C ALA A 151 -16.74 -2.32 -10.30
N THR A 152 -16.30 -1.93 -9.10
CA THR A 152 -17.21 -1.53 -8.01
C THR A 152 -17.96 -0.25 -8.35
N THR A 153 -17.27 0.76 -8.88
CA THR A 153 -17.87 2.03 -9.27
C THR A 153 -18.93 1.84 -10.37
N LEU A 154 -18.65 0.98 -11.37
CA LEU A 154 -19.63 0.67 -12.42
C LEU A 154 -20.85 -0.07 -11.88
N ILE A 155 -20.67 -1.00 -10.94
CA ILE A 155 -21.80 -1.70 -10.31
C ILE A 155 -22.66 -0.72 -9.51
N GLN A 156 -22.04 0.18 -8.75
CA GLN A 156 -22.73 1.20 -7.97
C GLN A 156 -23.50 2.18 -8.86
N SER A 157 -22.94 2.60 -9.99
CA SER A 157 -23.64 3.47 -10.93
C SER A 157 -24.85 2.78 -11.56
N ILE A 158 -24.74 1.50 -11.93
CA ILE A 158 -25.86 0.71 -12.47
C ILE A 158 -26.95 0.52 -11.42
N GLU A 159 -26.59 0.26 -10.16
CA GLU A 159 -27.55 0.11 -9.06
C GLU A 159 -28.30 1.42 -8.79
N GLN A 160 -27.58 2.55 -8.81
CA GLN A 160 -28.17 3.87 -8.67
C GLN A 160 -29.10 4.21 -9.84
N ASP A 161 -28.68 3.96 -11.08
CA ASP A 161 -29.52 4.15 -12.27
C ASP A 161 -30.81 3.30 -12.20
N ALA A 162 -30.71 2.05 -11.73
CA ALA A 162 -31.88 1.18 -11.57
C ALA A 162 -32.85 1.72 -10.51
N GLN A 163 -32.35 2.21 -9.38
CA GLN A 163 -33.16 2.85 -8.33
C GLN A 163 -33.82 4.14 -8.83
N ASP A 164 -33.12 4.94 -9.63
CA ASP A 164 -33.69 6.17 -10.19
C ASP A 164 -34.75 5.90 -11.26
N ILE A 165 -34.59 4.83 -12.06
CA ILE A 165 -35.62 4.36 -13.00
C ILE A 165 -36.86 3.85 -12.24
N GLU A 166 -36.67 3.15 -11.12
CA GLU A 166 -37.77 2.69 -10.27
C GLU A 166 -38.60 3.87 -9.72
N LYS A 167 -37.94 4.95 -9.27
CA LYS A 167 -38.61 6.19 -8.82
C LYS A 167 -39.44 6.85 -9.92
N LEU A 168 -39.11 6.64 -11.20
CA LEU A 168 -39.89 7.12 -12.35
C LEU A 168 -41.11 6.24 -12.67
N GLY A 169 -41.40 5.23 -11.84
CA GLY A 169 -42.51 4.28 -12.03
C GLY A 169 -42.20 3.18 -13.04
N ILE A 170 -40.91 2.94 -13.31
CA ILE A 170 -40.44 1.93 -14.26
C ILE A 170 -39.60 0.91 -13.48
N GLU A 171 -40.05 -0.33 -13.40
CA GLU A 171 -39.30 -1.40 -12.73
C GLU A 171 -38.40 -2.11 -13.76
N VAL A 172 -37.10 -2.21 -13.44
CA VAL A 172 -36.12 -2.90 -14.29
C VAL A 172 -35.60 -4.11 -13.54
N GLY A 173 -35.86 -5.30 -14.08
CA GLY A 173 -35.42 -6.56 -13.49
C GLY A 173 -34.49 -7.33 -14.42
N ALA A 174 -33.47 -7.97 -13.84
CA ALA A 174 -32.53 -8.81 -14.55
C ALA A 174 -32.50 -10.22 -13.96
N THR A 175 -32.62 -11.23 -14.81
CA THR A 175 -32.41 -12.65 -14.52
C THR A 175 -31.26 -13.13 -15.41
N PRO A 176 -30.48 -14.19 -15.08
CA PRO A 176 -29.32 -14.61 -15.89
C PRO A 176 -29.58 -14.88 -17.39
N SER A 177 -30.86 -15.00 -17.79
CA SER A 177 -31.26 -15.23 -19.19
C SER A 177 -32.10 -14.10 -19.82
N ARG A 178 -32.55 -13.09 -19.07
CA ARG A 178 -33.50 -12.07 -19.56
C ARG A 178 -33.38 -10.75 -18.81
N LEU A 179 -33.51 -9.65 -19.54
CA LEU A 179 -33.70 -8.30 -19.01
C LEU A 179 -35.13 -7.87 -19.33
N TYR A 180 -35.88 -7.37 -18.35
CA TYR A 180 -37.26 -6.93 -18.55
C TYR A 180 -37.50 -5.54 -17.95
N LEU A 181 -38.43 -4.82 -18.60
CA LEU A 181 -38.83 -3.45 -18.30
C LEU A 181 -40.35 -3.44 -18.10
N GLY A 182 -40.80 -3.05 -16.91
CA GLY A 182 -42.22 -2.94 -16.56
C GLY A 182 -42.57 -1.52 -16.12
N ILE A 183 -43.80 -1.08 -16.35
CA ILE A 183 -44.31 0.19 -15.81
C ILE A 183 -45.18 -0.15 -14.59
N VAL A 184 -44.75 0.26 -13.40
CA VAL A 184 -45.53 0.11 -12.17
C VAL A 184 -46.21 1.44 -11.89
N LYS A 185 -47.42 1.59 -12.41
CA LYS A 185 -48.25 2.76 -12.15
C LYS A 185 -48.88 2.63 -10.76
N THR A 186 -48.30 3.29 -9.75
CA THR A 186 -49.00 3.53 -8.48
C THR A 186 -49.95 4.72 -8.65
N PHE A 187 -51.23 4.49 -8.43
CA PHE A 187 -52.26 5.53 -8.28
C PHE A 187 -52.40 5.89 -6.80
#